data_AF-A0A2D6W291-F1
#
_entry.id   AF-A0A2D6W291-F1
#
_cell.length_a   1.000
_cell.length_b   1.000
_cell.length_c   1.000
_cell.angle_alpha   90.00
_cell.angle_beta   90.00
_cell.angle_gamma   90.00
#
_symmetry.space_group_name_H-M   'P 1'
#
loop_
_entity.id
_entity.type
_entity.pdbx_description
1 polymer ?
#
loop_
_entity_poly.entity_id
_entity_poly.type
_entity_poly.pdbx_seq_one_letter_code
_entity_poly.pdbx_strand_id
1 'polypeptide(L)'
;YNPNFPTWDVRTEPLVNPITLEVEPKSEGSVELIVDPLNPINDIGIYAVSLNIRSKFSDELVSVPLKVTILSTESLIGGYVPTVVTSLGIPEKIDPREEVPIKIVLNNQNIIDYPDLIVKLESSLIKETINTQLGPKEEKTLELTAALDLLTPVQEDKLVVAVFKEDRSIINPIVRNIEIVEYAELKPVSEEKKFLLTRSRYDFVSNNAGYEGMFKVETTMLGSIFSSTSPKAKVVKENDKRFFVWDVKLENNKLEVSVTQNYIPLFVVIILLIGIIVSYYIFRSPLVIRKESANLVKKEGGVSEMTVIIHVRNRGQNKLKEIEITETVPSIVSVEREVSLGSLQPTKILGHEKKGTVVKWVIDTLDVSEERVLSYKVKSRFSILGSFSLPGATAVFKYNNKTLTSVSSRLNIGS
;
A
#
# COMPACT_ATOMS: atom_id res chain seq x y z
N TYR A 1 4.33 -28.78 59.69
CA TYR A 1 2.98 -29.33 59.40
C TYR A 1 2.79 -29.19 57.90
N ASN A 2 2.84 -30.29 57.13
CA ASN A 2 2.51 -30.24 55.71
C ASN A 2 0.99 -30.41 55.62
N PRO A 3 0.23 -29.40 55.17
CA PRO A 3 -1.23 -29.48 55.09
C PRO A 3 -1.74 -30.58 54.13
N ASN A 4 -0.85 -31.15 53.30
CA ASN A 4 -1.18 -32.19 52.33
C ASN A 4 -0.89 -33.62 52.82
N PHE A 5 -0.44 -33.82 54.06
CA PHE A 5 -0.25 -35.16 54.61
C PHE A 5 -1.45 -35.55 55.49
N PRO A 6 -2.06 -36.73 55.29
CA PRO A 6 -3.21 -37.14 56.07
C PRO A 6 -2.83 -37.30 57.55
N THR A 7 -3.67 -36.75 58.41
CA THR A 7 -3.63 -36.96 59.85
C THR A 7 -4.48 -38.18 60.19
N TRP A 8 -3.98 -39.04 61.06
CA TRP A 8 -4.59 -40.32 61.39
C TRP A 8 -5.12 -40.31 62.84
N ASP A 9 -6.34 -40.80 63.01
CA ASP A 9 -6.88 -41.19 64.30
C ASP A 9 -6.55 -42.67 64.56
N VAL A 10 -6.10 -42.99 65.78
CA VAL A 10 -5.75 -44.34 66.20
C VAL A 10 -6.42 -44.63 67.53
N ARG A 11 -7.34 -45.60 67.57
CA ARG A 11 -8.17 -45.91 68.73
C ARG A 11 -8.42 -47.41 68.92
N THR A 12 -8.94 -47.81 70.07
CA THR A 12 -9.42 -49.18 70.36
C THR A 12 -10.95 -49.23 70.38
N GLU A 13 -11.51 -50.44 70.29
CA GLU A 13 -12.94 -50.69 70.55
C GLU A 13 -13.09 -51.76 71.63
N PRO A 14 -13.67 -51.45 72.82
CA PRO A 14 -14.17 -50.14 73.25
C PRO A 14 -13.05 -49.09 73.42
N LEU A 15 -13.42 -47.81 73.43
CA LEU A 15 -12.46 -46.70 73.52
C LEU A 15 -11.75 -46.70 74.88
N VAL A 16 -10.44 -46.93 74.87
CA VAL A 16 -9.57 -46.90 76.07
C VAL A 16 -8.50 -45.84 75.88
N ASN A 17 -8.34 -44.94 76.87
CA ASN A 17 -7.30 -43.92 76.87
C ASN A 17 -6.74 -43.74 78.30
N PRO A 18 -5.43 -43.95 78.53
CA PRO A 18 -4.42 -44.38 77.56
C PRO A 18 -4.59 -45.84 77.14
N ILE A 19 -4.31 -46.14 75.87
CA ILE A 19 -4.24 -47.52 75.36
C ILE A 19 -3.09 -48.22 76.10
N THR A 20 -3.39 -49.25 76.87
CA THR A 20 -2.41 -50.01 77.67
C THR A 20 -2.62 -51.50 77.48
N LEU A 21 -1.51 -52.25 77.47
CA LEU A 21 -1.49 -53.70 77.34
C LEU A 21 -0.54 -54.25 78.41
N GLU A 22 -1.04 -55.09 79.30
CA GLU A 22 -0.24 -55.82 80.29
C GLU A 22 0.17 -57.17 79.70
N VAL A 23 1.47 -57.46 79.73
CA VAL A 23 2.04 -58.69 79.17
C VAL A 23 2.92 -59.32 80.24
N GLU A 24 2.64 -60.59 80.56
CA GLU A 24 3.41 -61.37 81.52
C GLU A 24 4.76 -61.81 80.93
N PRO A 25 5.78 -62.11 81.76
CA PRO A 25 7.07 -62.58 81.26
C PRO A 25 6.92 -63.83 80.38
N LYS A 26 7.48 -63.77 79.17
CA LYS A 26 7.42 -64.85 78.15
C LYS A 26 6.01 -65.14 77.61
N SER A 27 5.04 -64.27 77.82
CA SER A 27 3.75 -64.34 77.13
C SER A 27 3.68 -63.31 76.00
N GLU A 28 2.70 -63.49 75.12
CA GLU A 28 2.35 -62.54 74.07
C GLU A 28 1.00 -61.90 74.42
N GLY A 29 0.88 -60.61 74.15
CA GLY A 29 -0.38 -59.87 74.27
C GLY A 29 -0.73 -59.20 72.94
N SER A 30 -2.01 -59.04 72.67
CA SER A 30 -2.50 -58.39 71.45
C SER A 30 -3.55 -57.33 71.80
N VAL A 31 -3.52 -56.21 71.10
CA VAL A 31 -4.55 -55.17 71.12
C VAL A 31 -4.93 -54.83 69.70
N GLU A 32 -6.24 -54.75 69.42
CA GLU A 32 -6.74 -54.32 68.12
C GLU A 32 -6.82 -52.79 68.06
N LEU A 33 -6.28 -52.22 66.99
CA LEU A 33 -6.26 -50.79 66.74
C LEU A 33 -7.07 -50.49 65.48
N ILE A 34 -7.99 -49.54 65.60
CA ILE A 34 -8.73 -48.95 64.49
C ILE A 34 -8.01 -47.68 64.07
N VAL A 35 -7.69 -47.57 62.78
CA VAL A 35 -6.93 -46.46 62.22
C VAL A 35 -7.70 -45.81 61.09
N ASP A 36 -8.17 -44.59 61.32
CA ASP A 36 -8.99 -43.83 60.38
C ASP A 36 -8.30 -42.52 59.98
N PRO A 37 -8.45 -42.06 58.73
CA PRO A 37 -8.01 -40.73 58.36
C PRO A 37 -8.96 -39.66 58.93
N LEU A 38 -8.40 -38.64 59.59
CA LEU A 38 -9.17 -37.50 60.12
C LEU A 38 -9.64 -36.53 59.02
N ASN A 39 -8.98 -36.54 57.86
CA ASN A 39 -9.31 -35.72 56.70
C ASN A 39 -9.49 -36.61 55.45
N PRO A 40 -10.32 -36.21 54.47
CA PRO A 40 -10.44 -36.92 53.20
C PRO A 40 -9.07 -37.09 52.52
N ILE A 41 -8.75 -38.31 52.10
CA ILE A 41 -7.53 -38.61 51.34
C ILE A 41 -7.90 -38.65 49.86
N ASN A 42 -7.35 -37.71 49.08
CA ASN A 42 -7.58 -37.64 47.63
C ASN A 42 -6.51 -38.39 46.81
N ASP A 43 -5.37 -38.70 47.42
CA ASP A 43 -4.24 -39.34 46.75
C ASP A 43 -4.18 -40.84 47.05
N ILE A 44 -4.13 -41.65 45.99
CA ILE A 44 -3.93 -43.09 46.05
C ILE A 44 -2.47 -43.37 46.45
N GLY A 45 -2.23 -44.33 47.34
CA GLY A 45 -0.87 -44.67 47.74
C GLY A 45 -0.75 -45.46 49.02
N ILE A 46 0.51 -45.68 49.43
CA ILE A 46 0.85 -46.36 50.69
C ILE A 46 1.30 -45.30 51.69
N TYR A 47 0.62 -45.24 52.82
CA TYR A 47 0.90 -44.35 53.94
C TYR A 47 1.46 -45.16 55.12
N ALA A 48 2.31 -44.53 55.92
CA ALA A 48 2.87 -45.13 57.13
C ALA A 48 2.40 -44.35 58.36
N VAL A 49 1.62 -45.02 59.22
CA VAL A 49 1.20 -44.49 60.53
C VAL A 49 2.19 -45.00 61.57
N SER A 50 2.94 -44.09 62.18
CA SER A 50 3.96 -44.47 63.18
C SER A 50 3.31 -44.71 64.55
N LEU A 51 3.26 -45.97 64.99
CA LEU A 51 2.79 -46.35 66.32
C LEU A 51 3.94 -46.31 67.30
N ASN A 52 3.83 -45.48 68.33
CA ASN A 52 4.85 -45.32 69.37
C ASN A 52 4.45 -46.12 70.60
N ILE A 53 5.14 -47.23 70.86
CA ILE A 53 4.88 -48.14 71.98
C ILE A 53 5.95 -47.88 73.03
N ARG A 54 5.53 -47.63 74.27
CA ARG A 54 6.42 -47.34 75.39
C ARG A 54 6.25 -48.34 76.51
N SER A 55 7.35 -48.95 76.95
CA SER A 55 7.37 -49.79 78.16
C SER A 55 7.26 -48.91 79.40
N LYS A 56 6.28 -49.18 80.27
CA LYS A 56 6.15 -48.48 81.57
C LYS A 56 7.27 -48.81 82.55
N PHE A 57 7.91 -49.98 82.41
CA PHE A 57 8.95 -50.44 83.34
C PHE A 57 10.35 -49.95 82.98
N SER A 58 10.68 -49.89 81.68
CA SER A 58 12.00 -49.50 81.18
C SER A 58 12.06 -48.11 80.55
N ASP A 59 10.91 -47.45 80.33
CA ASP A 59 10.74 -46.19 79.58
C ASP A 59 11.27 -46.26 78.12
N GLU A 60 11.55 -47.47 77.63
CA GLU A 60 12.00 -47.69 76.26
C GLU A 60 10.86 -47.44 75.27
N LEU A 61 11.17 -46.69 74.21
CA LEU A 61 10.23 -46.34 73.13
C LEU A 61 10.58 -47.12 71.87
N VAL A 62 9.60 -47.84 71.33
CA VAL A 62 9.69 -48.54 70.05
C VAL A 62 8.66 -47.94 69.11
N SER A 63 9.12 -47.45 67.94
CA SER A 63 8.25 -46.95 66.88
C SER A 63 8.07 -48.02 65.80
N VAL A 64 6.83 -48.45 65.58
CA VAL A 64 6.46 -49.45 64.57
C VAL A 64 5.63 -48.78 63.48
N PRO A 65 6.05 -48.82 62.20
CA PRO A 65 5.27 -48.25 61.10
C PRO A 65 4.13 -49.21 60.67
N LEU A 66 2.89 -48.78 60.86
CA LEU A 66 1.72 -49.44 60.30
C LEU A 66 1.50 -48.94 58.86
N LYS A 67 1.52 -49.86 57.89
CA LYS A 67 1.30 -49.54 56.47
C LYS A 67 -0.19 -49.55 56.14
N VAL A 68 -0.72 -48.42 55.68
CA VAL A 68 -2.11 -48.27 55.22
C VAL A 68 -2.10 -48.00 53.72
N THR A 69 -2.81 -48.82 52.94
CA THR A 69 -2.90 -48.64 51.48
C THR A 69 -4.26 -48.06 51.12
N ILE A 70 -4.27 -46.88 50.51
CA ILE A 70 -5.49 -46.26 49.99
C ILE A 70 -5.65 -46.68 48.53
N LEU A 71 -6.77 -47.33 48.24
CA LEU A 71 -7.14 -47.81 46.90
C LEU A 71 -8.13 -46.83 46.25
N SER A 72 -8.08 -46.73 44.91
CA SER A 72 -9.07 -45.95 44.17
C SER A 72 -10.46 -46.56 44.31
N THR A 73 -11.48 -45.72 44.52
CA THR A 73 -12.89 -46.10 44.44
C THR A 73 -13.44 -46.03 43.01
N GLU A 74 -12.64 -45.61 42.03
CA GLU A 74 -13.03 -45.60 40.62
C GLU A 74 -13.19 -47.03 40.10
N SER A 75 -14.28 -47.28 39.36
CA SER A 75 -14.53 -48.61 38.78
C SER A 75 -13.48 -48.92 37.73
N LEU A 76 -12.69 -49.98 37.98
CA LEU A 76 -11.70 -50.48 37.05
C LEU A 76 -12.37 -50.86 35.72
N ILE A 77 -11.85 -50.36 34.59
CA ILE A 77 -12.28 -50.80 33.26
C ILE A 77 -11.42 -52.01 32.91
N GLY A 78 -12.01 -53.22 32.96
CA GLY A 78 -11.28 -54.46 32.71
C GLY A 78 -10.13 -54.73 33.71
N GLY A 79 -10.20 -54.18 34.93
CA GLY A 79 -9.16 -54.36 35.95
C GLY A 79 -8.05 -53.29 35.98
N TYR A 80 -8.08 -52.30 35.08
CA TYR A 80 -7.07 -51.24 34.99
C TYR A 80 -7.67 -49.85 35.24
N VAL A 81 -6.85 -48.94 35.79
CA VAL A 81 -7.14 -47.51 35.82
C VAL A 81 -7.00 -46.96 34.39
N PRO A 82 -8.02 -46.30 33.81
CA PRO A 82 -7.92 -45.71 32.48
C PRO A 82 -6.77 -44.71 32.43
N THR A 83 -5.73 -45.01 31.67
CA THR A 83 -4.54 -44.16 31.54
C THR A 83 -4.34 -43.87 30.07
N VAL A 84 -5.15 -42.94 29.54
CA VAL A 84 -4.93 -42.36 28.21
C VAL A 84 -4.23 -41.02 28.42
N VAL A 85 -3.00 -40.91 27.93
CA VAL A 85 -2.27 -39.64 27.95
C VAL A 85 -2.65 -38.87 26.70
N THR A 86 -3.15 -37.66 26.87
CA THR A 86 -3.56 -36.80 25.76
C THR A 86 -2.67 -35.57 25.70
N SER A 87 -2.29 -35.16 24.49
CA SER A 87 -1.67 -33.85 24.26
C SER A 87 -2.40 -33.09 23.16
N LEU A 88 -2.44 -31.77 23.30
CA LEU A 88 -3.11 -30.85 22.39
C LEU A 88 -2.11 -29.82 21.88
N GLY A 89 -1.95 -29.79 20.56
CA GLY A 89 -1.24 -28.75 19.82
C GLY A 89 -2.23 -27.87 19.07
N ILE A 90 -2.25 -26.59 19.41
CA ILE A 90 -3.03 -25.55 18.75
C ILE A 90 -2.25 -24.23 18.88
N PRO A 91 -2.26 -23.33 17.88
CA PRO A 91 -1.69 -22.00 18.04
C PRO A 91 -2.36 -21.23 19.18
N GLU A 92 -1.57 -20.54 20.02
CA GLU A 92 -2.11 -19.67 21.07
C GLU A 92 -2.77 -18.42 20.47
N LYS A 93 -2.26 -17.95 19.33
CA LYS A 93 -2.76 -16.79 18.59
C LYS A 93 -3.32 -17.25 17.26
N ILE A 94 -4.56 -16.87 16.99
CA ILE A 94 -5.31 -17.34 15.81
C ILE A 94 -5.73 -16.12 14.99
N ASP A 95 -5.28 -16.08 13.74
CA ASP A 95 -5.80 -15.17 12.73
C ASP A 95 -7.04 -15.81 12.09
N PRO A 96 -8.23 -15.19 12.17
CA PRO A 96 -9.46 -15.77 11.62
C PRO A 96 -9.46 -15.91 10.09
N ARG A 97 -8.47 -15.34 9.39
CA ARG A 97 -8.28 -15.51 7.93
C ARG A 97 -7.61 -16.82 7.56
N GLU A 98 -6.94 -17.47 8.51
CA GLU A 98 -6.19 -18.70 8.30
C GLU A 98 -6.95 -19.90 8.88
N GLU A 99 -6.80 -21.08 8.27
CA GLU A 99 -7.31 -22.31 8.87
C GLU A 99 -6.51 -22.66 10.12
N VAL A 100 -7.20 -22.97 11.22
CA VAL A 100 -6.57 -23.28 12.51
C VAL A 100 -6.19 -24.75 12.56
N PRO A 101 -4.90 -25.11 12.55
CA PRO A 101 -4.48 -26.49 12.68
C PRO A 101 -4.60 -26.93 14.13
N ILE A 102 -5.30 -28.03 14.37
CA ILE A 102 -5.47 -28.63 15.69
C ILE A 102 -4.97 -30.08 15.64
N LYS A 103 -4.01 -30.38 16.52
CA LYS A 103 -3.38 -31.68 16.62
C LYS A 103 -3.65 -32.28 18.00
N ILE A 104 -4.30 -33.44 18.02
CA ILE A 104 -4.60 -34.18 19.26
C ILE A 104 -3.84 -35.51 19.20
N VAL A 105 -2.98 -35.77 20.18
CA VAL A 105 -2.29 -37.06 20.31
C VAL A 105 -2.90 -37.80 21.48
N LEU A 106 -3.39 -39.01 21.22
CA LEU A 106 -3.92 -39.95 22.20
C LEU A 106 -2.92 -41.09 22.36
N ASN A 107 -2.49 -41.37 23.58
CA ASN A 107 -1.55 -42.45 23.86
C ASN A 107 -2.12 -43.39 24.94
N ASN A 108 -2.44 -44.62 24.54
CA ASN A 108 -2.97 -45.64 25.44
C ASN A 108 -1.83 -46.27 26.24
N GLN A 109 -1.82 -46.07 27.56
CA GLN A 109 -0.84 -46.71 28.44
C GLN A 109 -1.26 -48.10 28.92
N ASN A 110 -2.44 -48.57 28.56
CA ASN A 110 -2.99 -49.87 28.96
C ASN A 110 -2.85 -50.93 27.86
N ILE A 111 -3.00 -52.20 28.24
CA ILE A 111 -3.04 -53.35 27.33
C ILE A 111 -4.45 -53.68 26.83
N ILE A 112 -5.44 -52.87 27.23
CA ILE A 112 -6.84 -53.02 26.82
C ILE A 112 -7.15 -52.13 25.62
N ASP A 113 -8.14 -52.54 24.85
CA ASP A 113 -8.64 -51.81 23.68
C ASP A 113 -9.74 -50.81 24.06
N TYR A 114 -9.81 -49.71 23.31
CA TYR A 114 -10.85 -48.70 23.38
C TYR A 114 -11.54 -48.58 22.01
N PRO A 115 -12.54 -49.42 21.71
CA PRO A 115 -13.19 -49.45 20.39
C PRO A 115 -14.03 -48.20 20.12
N ASP A 116 -14.59 -47.59 21.18
CA ASP A 116 -15.48 -46.44 21.08
C ASP A 116 -15.00 -45.31 22.01
N LEU A 117 -14.19 -44.41 21.46
CA LEU A 117 -13.77 -43.16 22.10
C LEU A 117 -14.40 -41.96 21.39
N ILE A 118 -14.87 -41.02 22.19
CA ILE A 118 -15.44 -39.77 21.73
C ILE A 118 -14.54 -38.64 22.22
N VAL A 119 -13.84 -37.98 21.31
CA VAL A 119 -13.06 -36.77 21.61
C VAL A 119 -13.95 -35.57 21.35
N LYS A 120 -14.25 -34.79 22.39
CA LYS A 120 -15.04 -33.56 22.29
C LYS A 120 -14.12 -32.35 22.45
N LEU A 121 -14.21 -31.45 21.48
CA LEU A 121 -13.57 -30.15 21.51
C LEU A 121 -14.66 -29.10 21.71
N GLU A 122 -14.57 -28.33 22.79
CA GLU A 122 -15.56 -27.32 23.13
C GLU A 122 -14.90 -25.98 23.46
N SER A 123 -15.35 -24.93 22.78
CA SER A 123 -15.05 -23.52 23.03
C SER A 123 -16.23 -22.66 22.57
N SER A 124 -16.12 -21.34 22.69
CA SER A 124 -17.16 -20.44 22.16
C SER A 124 -17.21 -20.45 20.64
N LEU A 125 -16.07 -20.67 19.98
CA LEU A 125 -15.90 -20.58 18.52
C LEU A 125 -15.81 -21.96 17.81
N ILE A 126 -15.31 -22.98 18.49
CA ILE A 126 -15.03 -24.31 17.94
C ILE A 126 -15.80 -25.35 18.75
N LYS A 127 -16.63 -26.14 18.07
CA LYS A 127 -17.40 -27.25 18.67
C LYS A 127 -17.34 -28.45 17.74
N GLU A 128 -16.51 -29.42 18.10
CA GLU A 128 -16.27 -30.61 17.28
C GLU A 128 -16.36 -31.88 18.13
N THR A 129 -16.83 -32.96 17.51
CA THR A 129 -16.92 -34.28 18.15
C THR A 129 -16.40 -35.34 17.20
N ILE A 130 -15.38 -36.07 17.65
CA ILE A 130 -14.66 -37.05 16.84
C ILE A 130 -14.83 -38.42 17.48
N ASN A 131 -15.43 -39.35 16.75
CA ASN A 131 -15.49 -40.75 17.13
C ASN A 131 -14.23 -41.45 16.62
N THR A 132 -13.53 -42.17 17.50
CA THR A 132 -12.29 -42.86 17.19
C THR A 132 -12.15 -44.13 18.03
N GLN A 133 -11.19 -44.95 17.67
CA GLN A 133 -10.78 -46.14 18.43
C GLN A 133 -9.29 -46.06 18.75
N LEU A 134 -8.87 -46.70 19.84
CA LEU A 134 -7.49 -46.71 20.30
C LEU A 134 -7.10 -48.09 20.88
N GLY A 135 -6.25 -48.80 20.15
CA GLY A 135 -5.77 -50.13 20.46
C GLY A 135 -4.82 -50.20 21.67
N PRO A 136 -4.51 -51.42 22.14
CA PRO A 136 -3.56 -51.64 23.23
C PRO A 136 -2.19 -51.02 22.95
N LYS A 137 -1.67 -50.22 23.88
CA LYS A 137 -0.36 -49.53 23.75
C LYS A 137 -0.22 -48.67 22.48
N GLU A 138 -1.32 -48.31 21.83
CA GLU A 138 -1.32 -47.50 20.61
C GLU A 138 -1.13 -46.01 20.93
N GLU A 139 -0.36 -45.32 20.09
CA GLU A 139 -0.36 -43.87 19.99
C GLU A 139 -1.03 -43.46 18.67
N LYS A 140 -2.03 -42.60 18.76
CA LYS A 140 -2.84 -42.15 17.64
C LYS A 140 -2.86 -40.63 17.59
N THR A 141 -2.60 -40.09 16.41
CA THR A 141 -2.68 -38.64 16.15
C THR A 141 -3.93 -38.33 15.34
N LEU A 142 -4.71 -37.36 15.80
CA LEU A 142 -5.85 -36.78 15.09
C LEU A 142 -5.47 -35.37 14.66
N GLU A 143 -5.53 -35.10 13.36
CA GLU A 143 -5.29 -33.79 12.78
C GLU A 143 -6.58 -33.27 12.18
N LEU A 144 -6.96 -32.06 12.58
CA LEU A 144 -8.17 -31.39 12.11
C LEU A 144 -7.85 -29.91 11.85
N THR A 145 -8.63 -29.29 10.98
CA THR A 145 -8.56 -27.86 10.71
C THR A 145 -9.92 -27.23 11.01
N ALA A 146 -9.91 -26.08 11.67
CA ALA A 146 -11.10 -25.29 11.95
C ALA A 146 -11.03 -23.95 11.21
N ALA A 147 -12.10 -23.60 10.50
CA ALA A 147 -12.24 -22.28 9.87
C ALA A 147 -13.10 -21.37 10.75
N LEU A 148 -12.63 -20.14 10.98
CA LEU A 148 -13.36 -19.14 11.76
C LEU A 148 -14.06 -18.13 10.85
N ASP A 149 -15.06 -17.42 11.39
CA ASP A 149 -15.67 -16.30 10.70
C ASP A 149 -14.67 -15.12 10.66
N LEU A 150 -14.51 -14.51 9.48
CA LEU A 150 -13.63 -13.35 9.28
C LEU A 150 -14.01 -12.15 10.16
N LEU A 151 -15.25 -12.08 10.65
CA LEU A 151 -15.75 -11.02 11.52
C LEU A 151 -15.76 -11.41 13.00
N THR A 152 -15.18 -12.57 13.37
CA THR A 152 -15.03 -12.95 14.79
C THR A 152 -14.19 -11.91 15.53
N PRO A 153 -14.75 -11.23 16.55
CA PRO A 153 -14.08 -10.13 17.23
C PRO A 153 -12.83 -10.62 17.98
N VAL A 154 -11.93 -9.69 18.24
CA VAL A 154 -10.74 -9.91 19.07
C VAL A 154 -11.20 -10.31 20.48
N GLN A 155 -10.88 -11.52 20.89
CA GLN A 155 -11.28 -12.07 22.18
C GLN A 155 -10.35 -13.20 22.63
N GLU A 156 -10.27 -13.40 23.94
CA GLU A 156 -9.71 -14.62 24.53
C GLU A 156 -10.81 -15.69 24.62
N ASP A 157 -10.45 -16.94 24.33
CA ASP A 157 -11.32 -18.11 24.48
C ASP A 157 -10.55 -19.27 25.12
N LYS A 158 -11.29 -20.28 25.59
CA LYS A 158 -10.73 -21.49 26.20
C LYS A 158 -11.23 -22.70 25.44
N LEU A 159 -10.29 -23.41 24.81
CA LEU A 159 -10.55 -24.70 24.19
C LEU A 159 -10.41 -25.80 25.22
N VAL A 160 -11.51 -26.51 25.47
CA VAL A 160 -11.58 -27.68 26.34
C VAL A 160 -11.60 -28.93 25.47
N VAL A 161 -10.67 -29.85 25.72
CA VAL A 161 -10.63 -31.16 25.07
C VAL A 161 -10.85 -32.24 26.11
N ALA A 162 -11.91 -33.00 25.93
CA ALA A 162 -12.27 -34.12 26.79
C ALA A 162 -12.41 -35.40 25.95
N VAL A 163 -11.98 -36.53 26.53
CA VAL A 163 -12.06 -37.84 25.89
C VAL A 163 -13.00 -38.69 26.71
N PHE A 164 -14.06 -39.17 26.07
CA PHE A 164 -15.09 -39.98 26.66
C PHE A 164 -15.02 -41.41 26.14
N LYS A 165 -15.35 -42.35 27.00
CA LYS A 165 -15.76 -43.71 26.63
C LYS A 165 -17.20 -43.87 27.10
N GLU A 166 -18.11 -44.21 26.19
CA GLU A 166 -19.55 -44.15 26.45
C GLU A 166 -19.90 -42.72 26.96
N ASP A 167 -20.38 -42.59 28.19
CA ASP A 167 -20.76 -41.30 28.80
C ASP A 167 -19.77 -40.83 29.90
N ARG A 168 -18.61 -41.47 30.05
CA ARG A 168 -17.65 -41.16 31.12
C ARG A 168 -16.36 -40.56 30.57
N SER A 169 -15.92 -39.44 31.14
CA SER A 169 -14.60 -38.87 30.85
C SER A 169 -13.53 -39.80 31.40
N ILE A 170 -12.59 -40.23 30.55
CA ILE A 170 -11.50 -41.15 30.92
C ILE A 170 -10.16 -40.42 31.13
N ILE A 171 -10.14 -39.10 30.92
CA ILE A 171 -9.01 -38.22 31.20
C ILE A 171 -9.49 -36.96 31.94
N ASN A 172 -8.55 -36.26 32.57
CA ASN A 172 -8.78 -34.87 32.98
C ASN A 172 -8.85 -34.00 31.72
N PRO A 173 -9.91 -33.18 31.53
CA PRO A 173 -10.03 -32.30 30.38
C PRO A 173 -8.83 -31.38 30.25
N ILE A 174 -8.27 -31.29 29.04
CA ILE A 174 -7.18 -30.37 28.73
C ILE A 174 -7.79 -29.02 28.39
N VAL A 175 -7.35 -27.97 29.07
CA VAL A 175 -7.77 -26.60 28.79
C VAL A 175 -6.60 -25.85 28.16
N ARG A 176 -6.83 -25.24 26.99
CA ARG A 176 -5.90 -24.33 26.34
C ARG A 176 -6.55 -22.97 26.16
N ASN A 177 -5.82 -21.93 26.55
CA ASN A 177 -6.22 -20.55 26.26
C ASN A 177 -5.80 -20.23 24.83
N ILE A 178 -6.70 -19.62 24.07
CA ILE A 178 -6.47 -19.14 22.71
C ILE A 178 -6.90 -17.68 22.61
N GLU A 179 -6.25 -16.93 21.73
CA GLU A 179 -6.51 -15.51 21.49
C GLU A 179 -6.79 -15.32 19.99
N ILE A 180 -7.96 -14.75 19.67
CA ILE A 180 -8.24 -14.29 18.31
C ILE A 180 -7.55 -12.95 18.13
N VAL A 181 -6.56 -12.88 17.24
CA VAL A 181 -5.80 -11.65 17.03
C VAL A 181 -6.55 -10.68 16.14
N GLU A 182 -6.24 -9.40 16.32
CA GLU A 182 -6.67 -8.34 15.41
C GLU A 182 -5.99 -8.50 14.05
N TYR A 183 -6.78 -8.40 12.98
CA TYR A 183 -6.24 -8.23 11.64
C TYR A 183 -6.90 -7.04 10.94
N ALA A 184 -6.21 -6.49 9.96
CA ALA A 184 -6.77 -5.49 9.06
C ALA A 184 -6.26 -5.72 7.64
N GLU A 185 -7.16 -5.66 6.67
CA GLU A 185 -6.86 -5.94 5.27
C GLU A 185 -7.52 -4.93 4.34
N LEU A 186 -6.84 -4.61 3.25
CA LEU A 186 -7.35 -3.83 2.13
C LEU A 186 -7.83 -4.79 1.03
N LYS A 187 -9.14 -4.84 0.77
CA LYS A 187 -9.75 -5.68 -0.27
C LYS A 187 -10.19 -4.85 -1.47
N PRO A 188 -9.74 -5.16 -2.70
CA PRO A 188 -10.25 -4.51 -3.90
C PRO A 188 -11.67 -5.00 -4.22
N VAL A 189 -12.61 -4.07 -4.38
CA VAL A 189 -14.03 -4.37 -4.65
C VAL A 189 -14.33 -4.32 -6.13
N SER A 190 -13.93 -3.22 -6.77
CA SER A 190 -14.21 -3.00 -8.18
C SER A 190 -13.28 -1.95 -8.79
N GLU A 191 -13.10 -2.04 -10.10
CA GLU A 191 -12.36 -1.08 -10.89
C GLU A 191 -13.12 -0.79 -12.18
N GLU A 192 -13.61 0.45 -12.30
CA GLU A 192 -14.30 0.94 -13.49
C GLU A 192 -13.32 1.76 -14.34
N LYS A 193 -13.02 1.29 -15.56
CA LYS A 193 -12.18 2.00 -16.53
C LYS A 193 -13.03 2.61 -17.63
N LYS A 194 -12.93 3.92 -17.79
CA LYS A 194 -13.45 4.70 -18.92
C LYS A 194 -12.28 5.47 -19.57
N PHE A 195 -12.52 6.05 -20.73
CA PHE A 195 -11.51 6.87 -21.41
C PHE A 195 -10.98 7.97 -20.47
N LEU A 196 -9.68 7.90 -20.12
CA LEU A 196 -8.98 8.83 -19.22
C LEU A 196 -9.58 9.00 -17.81
N LEU A 197 -10.48 8.10 -17.40
CA LEU A 197 -11.12 8.10 -16.10
C LEU A 197 -11.07 6.68 -15.52
N THR A 198 -10.45 6.51 -14.36
CA THR A 198 -10.42 5.24 -13.65
C THR A 198 -10.98 5.45 -12.25
N ARG A 199 -11.95 4.61 -11.85
CA ARG A 199 -12.52 4.63 -10.50
C ARG A 199 -12.30 3.27 -9.86
N SER A 200 -11.44 3.24 -8.84
CA SER A 200 -11.14 2.04 -8.07
C SER A 200 -11.82 2.15 -6.70
N ARG A 201 -12.50 1.08 -6.28
CA ARG A 201 -13.14 0.96 -4.97
C ARG A 201 -12.44 -0.12 -4.15
N TYR A 202 -12.25 0.19 -2.89
CA TYR A 202 -11.54 -0.60 -1.93
C TYR A 202 -12.32 -0.67 -0.63
N ASP A 203 -12.30 -1.82 0.02
CA ASP A 203 -12.88 -2.03 1.33
C ASP A 203 -11.75 -2.31 2.31
N PHE A 204 -11.59 -1.46 3.32
CA PHE A 204 -10.78 -1.80 4.49
C PHE A 204 -11.64 -2.62 5.43
N VAL A 205 -11.18 -3.83 5.77
CA VAL A 205 -11.91 -4.77 6.63
C VAL A 205 -11.02 -5.17 7.80
N SER A 206 -11.60 -5.19 9.00
CA SER A 206 -10.98 -5.71 10.21
C SER A 206 -12.01 -6.48 11.02
N ASN A 207 -11.56 -7.43 11.83
CA ASN A 207 -12.39 -8.02 12.87
C ASN A 207 -12.52 -7.17 14.15
N ASN A 208 -11.79 -6.05 14.24
CA ASN A 208 -11.97 -5.08 15.32
C ASN A 208 -12.72 -3.83 14.84
N ALA A 209 -13.89 -3.59 15.43
CA ALA A 209 -14.72 -2.45 15.09
C ALA A 209 -14.06 -1.11 15.41
N GLY A 210 -13.12 -1.09 16.36
CA GLY A 210 -12.36 0.09 16.76
C GLY A 210 -10.94 0.15 16.19
N TYR A 211 -10.64 -0.61 15.13
CA TYR A 211 -9.29 -0.62 14.53
C TYR A 211 -8.84 0.80 14.14
N GLU A 212 -7.64 1.16 14.58
CA GLU A 212 -6.96 2.41 14.24
C GLU A 212 -5.63 2.08 13.55
N GLY A 213 -5.46 2.52 12.30
CA GLY A 213 -4.25 2.22 11.54
C GLY A 213 -4.09 3.02 10.26
N MET A 214 -3.03 2.72 9.51
CA MET A 214 -2.73 3.36 8.25
C MET A 214 -2.85 2.38 7.08
N PHE A 215 -3.57 2.78 6.05
CA PHE A 215 -3.62 2.04 4.79
C PHE A 215 -3.03 2.85 3.65
N LYS A 216 -2.36 2.16 2.74
CA LYS A 216 -1.64 2.76 1.61
C LYS A 216 -2.07 2.13 0.29
N VAL A 217 -2.36 2.96 -0.70
CA VAL A 217 -2.60 2.55 -2.10
C VAL A 217 -1.59 3.26 -2.99
N GLU A 218 -0.85 2.50 -3.80
CA GLU A 218 0.18 3.05 -4.70
C GLU A 218 -0.44 3.95 -5.78
N THR A 219 0.25 5.04 -6.12
CA THR A 219 -0.15 6.01 -7.15
C THR A 219 1.07 6.58 -7.88
N THR A 220 0.82 7.19 -9.03
CA THR A 220 1.86 7.84 -9.85
C THR A 220 1.96 9.34 -9.53
N MET A 221 2.98 10.02 -10.08
CA MET A 221 3.11 11.48 -9.92
C MET A 221 1.90 12.23 -10.47
N LEU A 222 1.47 11.92 -11.70
CA LEU A 222 0.28 12.52 -12.30
C LEU A 222 -0.99 12.02 -11.59
N GLY A 223 -1.04 10.75 -11.19
CA GLY A 223 -2.13 10.19 -10.39
C GLY A 223 -2.34 10.98 -9.11
N SER A 224 -1.29 11.36 -8.39
CA SER A 224 -1.42 12.14 -7.16
C SER A 224 -2.01 13.54 -7.32
N ILE A 225 -1.93 14.14 -8.52
CA ILE A 225 -2.42 15.50 -8.80
C ILE A 225 -3.83 15.47 -9.40
N PHE A 226 -4.10 14.50 -10.28
CA PHE A 226 -5.35 14.39 -11.04
C PHE A 226 -6.31 13.34 -10.47
N SER A 227 -6.10 12.88 -9.25
CA SER A 227 -7.03 11.97 -8.58
C SER A 227 -7.71 12.63 -7.39
N SER A 228 -8.94 12.20 -7.16
CA SER A 228 -9.74 12.52 -6.00
C SER A 228 -10.02 11.26 -5.21
N THR A 229 -9.90 11.32 -3.89
CA THR A 229 -10.22 10.19 -3.01
C THR A 229 -11.39 10.54 -2.09
N SER A 230 -12.22 9.55 -1.79
CA SER A 230 -13.26 9.64 -0.77
C SER A 230 -13.19 8.39 0.09
N PRO A 231 -12.83 8.49 1.39
CA PRO A 231 -12.43 9.70 2.12
C PRO A 231 -11.10 10.32 1.64
N LYS A 232 -10.80 11.54 2.11
CA LYS A 232 -9.62 12.31 1.68
C LYS A 232 -8.34 11.65 2.19
N ALA A 233 -7.44 11.30 1.27
CA ALA A 233 -6.14 10.71 1.55
C ALA A 233 -5.06 11.79 1.70
N LYS A 234 -4.01 11.49 2.45
CA LYS A 234 -2.72 12.17 2.39
C LYS A 234 -1.88 11.55 1.28
N VAL A 235 -1.04 12.33 0.61
CA VAL A 235 -0.09 11.81 -0.37
C VAL A 235 1.30 11.78 0.27
N VAL A 236 1.89 10.60 0.36
CA VAL A 236 3.23 10.39 0.92
C VAL A 236 4.14 9.78 -0.14
N LYS A 237 5.41 10.21 -0.18
CA LYS A 237 6.44 9.64 -1.06
C LYS A 237 7.36 8.74 -0.23
N GLU A 238 7.46 7.47 -0.59
CA GLU A 238 8.33 6.48 0.04
C GLU A 238 9.04 5.67 -1.05
N ASN A 239 10.37 5.50 -0.97
CA ASN A 239 11.17 4.69 -1.90
C ASN A 239 10.87 4.97 -3.39
N ASP A 240 10.82 6.25 -3.77
CA ASP A 240 10.46 6.76 -5.11
C ASP A 240 9.05 6.44 -5.64
N LYS A 241 8.23 5.76 -4.85
CA LYS A 241 6.81 5.57 -5.09
C LYS A 241 5.99 6.60 -4.33
N ARG A 242 4.79 6.88 -4.83
CA ARG A 242 3.80 7.73 -4.14
C ARG A 242 2.65 6.86 -3.69
N PHE A 243 2.09 7.19 -2.54
CA PHE A 243 0.98 6.47 -1.96
C PHE A 243 -0.11 7.44 -1.54
N PHE A 244 -1.36 7.07 -1.80
CA PHE A 244 -2.49 7.60 -1.04
C PHE A 244 -2.53 6.88 0.30
N VAL A 245 -2.49 7.66 1.37
CA VAL A 245 -2.44 7.18 2.76
C VAL A 245 -3.69 7.66 3.48
N TRP A 246 -4.40 6.72 4.10
CA TRP A 246 -5.54 7.01 4.96
C TRP A 246 -5.21 6.62 6.39
N ASP A 247 -5.42 7.55 7.31
CA ASP A 247 -5.51 7.26 8.73
C ASP A 247 -6.95 6.78 8.97
N VAL A 248 -7.12 5.49 9.15
CA VAL A 248 -8.42 4.83 9.24
C VAL A 248 -8.74 4.54 10.68
N LYS A 249 -9.92 4.99 11.10
CA LYS A 249 -10.60 4.52 12.30
C LYS A 249 -11.87 3.83 11.85
N LEU A 250 -11.96 2.53 12.06
CA LEU A 250 -13.18 1.79 11.74
C LEU A 250 -14.25 2.11 12.79
N GLU A 251 -15.51 2.12 12.35
CA GLU A 251 -16.68 2.18 13.24
C GLU A 251 -17.47 0.87 13.20
N ASN A 252 -17.61 0.27 12.01
CA ASN A 252 -18.42 -0.93 11.76
C ASN A 252 -17.63 -2.01 11.00
N ASN A 253 -16.42 -2.37 11.46
CA ASN A 253 -15.51 -3.39 10.89
C ASN A 253 -15.09 -3.15 9.41
N LYS A 254 -15.68 -2.17 8.74
CA LYS A 254 -15.52 -1.90 7.32
C LYS A 254 -15.49 -0.39 7.05
N LEU A 255 -14.60 0.04 6.16
CA LEU A 255 -14.61 1.38 5.57
C LEU A 255 -14.44 1.29 4.06
N GLU A 256 -15.40 1.85 3.33
CA GLU A 256 -15.34 1.92 1.87
C GLU A 256 -14.55 3.15 1.42
N VAL A 257 -13.60 2.94 0.52
CA VAL A 257 -12.75 3.97 -0.05
C VAL A 257 -12.83 3.93 -1.56
N SER A 258 -12.95 5.10 -2.15
CA SER A 258 -12.92 5.25 -3.60
C SER A 258 -11.80 6.19 -4.02
N VAL A 259 -11.05 5.76 -5.04
CA VAL A 259 -10.00 6.52 -5.70
C VAL A 259 -10.45 6.77 -7.13
N THR A 260 -10.63 8.03 -7.51
CA THR A 260 -11.06 8.43 -8.85
C THR A 260 -9.95 9.20 -9.53
N GLN A 261 -9.30 8.59 -10.52
CA GLN A 261 -8.27 9.23 -11.35
C GLN A 261 -8.92 9.84 -12.59
N ASN A 262 -8.84 11.16 -12.76
CA ASN A 262 -9.50 11.88 -13.86
C ASN A 262 -8.51 12.74 -14.65
N TYR A 263 -8.06 12.23 -15.80
CA TYR A 263 -7.15 12.93 -16.71
C TYR A 263 -7.86 13.69 -17.83
N ILE A 264 -9.19 13.70 -17.87
CA ILE A 264 -9.98 14.41 -18.88
C ILE A 264 -9.63 15.91 -18.91
N PRO A 265 -9.50 16.64 -17.79
CA PRO A 265 -9.14 18.06 -17.82
C PRO A 265 -7.76 18.31 -18.45
N LEU A 266 -6.78 17.47 -18.13
CA LEU A 266 -5.43 17.57 -18.70
C LEU A 266 -5.46 17.35 -20.21
N PHE A 267 -6.22 16.35 -20.66
CA PHE A 267 -6.38 16.06 -22.09
C PHE A 267 -7.03 17.22 -22.85
N VAL A 268 -8.07 17.85 -22.28
CA VAL A 268 -8.70 19.03 -22.88
C VAL A 268 -7.70 20.19 -23.04
N VAL A 269 -6.84 20.43 -22.04
CA VAL A 269 -5.78 21.45 -22.12
C VAL A 269 -4.78 21.13 -23.24
N ILE A 270 -4.37 19.86 -23.37
CA ILE A 270 -3.44 19.44 -24.44
C ILE A 270 -4.08 19.67 -25.82
N ILE A 271 -5.34 19.28 -26.01
CA ILE A 271 -6.06 19.50 -27.27
C ILE A 271 -6.19 20.98 -27.59
N LEU A 272 -6.48 21.83 -26.59
CA LEU A 272 -6.51 23.28 -26.77
C LEU A 272 -5.14 23.84 -27.20
N LEU A 273 -4.05 23.41 -26.57
CA LEU A 273 -2.69 23.82 -26.96
C LEU A 273 -2.33 23.40 -28.38
N ILE A 274 -2.66 22.16 -28.78
CA ILE A 274 -2.49 21.68 -30.15
C ILE A 274 -3.32 22.53 -31.11
N GLY A 275 -4.57 22.83 -30.76
CA GLY A 275 -5.44 23.69 -31.55
C GLY A 275 -4.86 25.09 -31.76
N ILE A 276 -4.28 25.70 -30.72
CA ILE A 276 -3.60 27.00 -30.80
C ILE A 276 -2.37 26.91 -31.74
N ILE A 277 -1.56 25.87 -31.61
CA ILE A 277 -0.38 25.66 -32.47
C ILE A 277 -0.82 25.50 -33.93
N VAL A 278 -1.77 24.61 -34.21
CA VAL A 278 -2.29 24.37 -35.56
C VAL A 278 -2.89 25.66 -36.14
N SER A 279 -3.68 26.38 -35.35
CA SER A 279 -4.22 27.70 -35.72
C SER A 279 -3.11 28.68 -36.11
N TYR A 280 -2.04 28.78 -35.32
CA TYR A 280 -0.88 29.62 -35.64
C TYR A 280 -0.25 29.24 -37.00
N TYR A 281 -0.09 27.94 -37.29
CA TYR A 281 0.47 27.49 -38.57
C TYR A 281 -0.45 27.74 -39.78
N ILE A 282 -1.77 27.75 -39.58
CA ILE A 282 -2.77 28.04 -40.62
C ILE A 282 -2.84 29.55 -40.90
N PHE A 283 -2.87 30.38 -39.86
CA PHE A 283 -3.10 31.83 -40.00
C PHE A 283 -1.83 32.66 -40.15
N ARG A 284 -0.62 32.10 -39.91
CA ARG A 284 0.63 32.83 -40.14
C ARG A 284 0.78 33.23 -41.62
N SER A 285 1.20 34.46 -41.87
CA SER A 285 1.49 34.92 -43.25
C SER A 285 2.57 34.03 -43.90
N PRO A 286 2.38 33.51 -45.12
CA PRO A 286 3.35 32.64 -45.79
C PRO A 286 4.60 33.40 -46.28
N LEU A 287 4.51 34.73 -46.45
CA LEU A 287 5.63 35.57 -46.88
C LEU A 287 6.23 36.36 -45.71
N VAL A 288 7.51 36.14 -45.45
CA VAL A 288 8.29 36.91 -44.45
C VAL A 288 9.17 37.92 -45.17
N ILE A 289 9.14 39.15 -44.69
CA ILE A 289 10.00 40.23 -45.16
C ILE A 289 10.82 40.72 -43.97
N ARG A 290 12.15 40.66 -44.08
CA ARG A 290 13.08 41.25 -43.11
C ARG A 290 13.93 42.30 -43.78
N LYS A 291 14.27 43.35 -43.04
CA LYS A 291 15.03 44.49 -43.55
C LYS A 291 16.24 44.72 -42.68
N GLU A 292 17.40 44.89 -43.31
CA GLU A 292 18.69 45.07 -42.66
C GLU A 292 19.49 46.15 -43.42
N SER A 293 20.50 46.73 -42.77
CA SER A 293 21.45 47.65 -43.42
C SER A 293 22.85 47.05 -43.45
N ALA A 294 23.57 47.24 -44.56
CA ALA A 294 24.97 46.89 -44.74
C ALA A 294 25.76 48.06 -45.35
N ASN A 295 27.09 47.95 -45.38
CA ASN A 295 28.00 48.91 -46.03
C ASN A 295 27.76 50.38 -45.64
N LEU A 296 27.71 50.64 -44.32
CA LEU A 296 27.53 51.99 -43.78
C LEU A 296 28.80 52.83 -44.00
N VAL A 297 28.73 53.85 -44.85
CA VAL A 297 29.80 54.84 -45.04
C VAL A 297 29.49 56.07 -44.20
N LYS A 298 30.41 56.44 -43.30
CA LYS A 298 30.29 57.62 -42.46
C LYS A 298 31.15 58.76 -43.01
N LYS A 299 30.61 59.98 -43.05
CA LYS A 299 31.35 61.22 -43.34
C LYS A 299 31.03 62.22 -42.24
N GLU A 300 32.05 62.90 -41.71
CA GLU A 300 31.89 63.96 -40.68
C GLU A 300 31.07 63.49 -39.47
N GLY A 301 31.26 62.24 -39.05
CA GLY A 301 30.55 61.66 -37.89
C GLY A 301 29.12 61.17 -38.16
N GLY A 302 28.52 61.47 -39.32
CA GLY A 302 27.17 61.03 -39.71
C GLY A 302 27.16 59.96 -40.79
N VAL A 303 26.03 59.25 -40.95
CA VAL A 303 25.86 58.25 -42.03
C VAL A 303 25.62 58.97 -43.35
N SER A 304 26.44 58.68 -44.36
CA SER A 304 26.40 59.30 -45.69
C SER A 304 25.89 58.33 -46.76
N GLU A 305 26.25 57.05 -46.70
CA GLU A 305 25.79 56.01 -47.63
C GLU A 305 25.49 54.73 -46.87
N MET A 306 24.49 53.97 -47.35
CA MET A 306 24.17 52.65 -46.83
C MET A 306 23.55 51.77 -47.92
N THR A 307 23.76 50.47 -47.82
CA THR A 307 23.01 49.46 -48.57
C THR A 307 21.85 48.97 -47.71
N VAL A 308 20.63 49.05 -48.24
CA VAL A 308 19.46 48.44 -47.60
C VAL A 308 19.26 47.07 -48.22
N ILE A 309 19.14 46.06 -47.37
CA ILE A 309 18.95 44.66 -47.76
C ILE A 309 17.57 44.22 -47.29
N ILE A 310 16.78 43.63 -48.19
CA ILE A 310 15.46 43.09 -47.89
C ILE A 310 15.49 41.58 -48.18
N HIS A 311 15.34 40.79 -47.13
CA HIS A 311 15.19 39.35 -47.21
C HIS A 311 13.73 39.01 -47.38
N VAL A 312 13.41 38.31 -48.47
CA VAL A 312 12.07 37.91 -48.84
C VAL A 312 12.02 36.40 -48.86
N ARG A 313 11.32 35.79 -47.91
CA ARG A 313 11.29 34.33 -47.77
C ARG A 313 9.87 33.79 -47.80
N ASN A 314 9.65 32.77 -48.63
CA ASN A 314 8.46 31.96 -48.57
C ASN A 314 8.61 30.90 -47.46
N ARG A 315 7.91 31.07 -46.34
CA ARG A 315 7.84 30.08 -45.26
C ARG A 315 6.55 29.24 -45.30
N GLY A 316 5.71 29.46 -46.31
CA GLY A 316 4.48 28.71 -46.54
C GLY A 316 4.75 27.32 -47.11
N GLN A 317 3.68 26.56 -47.34
CA GLN A 317 3.76 25.24 -47.97
C GLN A 317 3.49 25.26 -49.48
N ASN A 318 3.09 26.41 -50.03
CA ASN A 318 2.76 26.57 -51.44
C ASN A 318 3.65 27.62 -52.10
N LYS A 319 3.85 27.48 -53.40
CA LYS A 319 4.52 28.48 -54.25
C LYS A 319 3.73 29.79 -54.24
N LEU A 320 4.41 30.90 -53.98
CA LEU A 320 3.81 32.24 -54.04
C LEU A 320 3.97 32.81 -55.44
N LYS A 321 2.97 33.57 -55.89
CA LYS A 321 2.93 34.16 -57.23
C LYS A 321 2.65 35.65 -57.16
N GLU A 322 3.08 36.37 -58.18
CA GLU A 322 2.80 37.81 -58.38
C GLU A 322 3.16 38.63 -57.14
N ILE A 323 4.41 38.50 -56.68
CA ILE A 323 4.89 39.17 -55.48
C ILE A 323 5.40 40.55 -55.88
N GLU A 324 4.71 41.57 -55.42
CA GLU A 324 5.09 42.97 -55.58
C GLU A 324 5.59 43.50 -54.23
N ILE A 325 6.84 43.96 -54.20
CA ILE A 325 7.44 44.53 -52.99
C ILE A 325 7.66 46.01 -53.23
N THR A 326 7.15 46.80 -52.30
CA THR A 326 7.19 48.26 -52.36
C THR A 326 7.85 48.79 -51.09
N GLU A 327 8.85 49.62 -51.28
CA GLU A 327 9.54 50.32 -50.21
C GLU A 327 9.48 51.83 -50.42
N THR A 328 9.23 52.57 -49.34
CA THR A 328 9.22 54.03 -49.37
C THR A 328 10.49 54.56 -48.71
N VAL A 329 11.25 55.34 -49.46
CA VAL A 329 12.50 55.96 -49.03
C VAL A 329 12.24 57.45 -48.81
N PRO A 330 12.49 58.00 -47.60
CA PRO A 330 12.28 59.41 -47.31
C PRO A 330 13.10 60.35 -48.23
N SER A 331 12.57 61.53 -48.54
CA SER A 331 13.19 62.50 -49.47
C SER A 331 14.57 63.05 -49.05
N ILE A 332 14.99 62.79 -47.81
CA ILE A 332 16.28 63.24 -47.26
C ILE A 332 17.46 62.48 -47.90
N VAL A 333 17.19 61.27 -48.42
CA VAL A 333 18.18 60.43 -49.10
C VAL A 333 17.77 60.15 -50.55
N SER A 334 18.75 60.02 -51.44
CA SER A 334 18.55 59.62 -52.83
C SER A 334 18.90 58.15 -53.03
N VAL A 335 18.11 57.45 -53.85
CA VAL A 335 18.35 56.06 -54.24
C VAL A 335 19.31 56.01 -55.42
N GLU A 336 20.41 55.30 -55.28
CA GLU A 336 21.35 55.04 -56.38
C GLU A 336 20.99 53.73 -57.10
N ARG A 337 21.24 53.70 -58.42
CA ARG A 337 20.93 52.54 -59.29
C ARG A 337 22.01 51.46 -59.28
N GLU A 338 23.16 51.71 -58.66
CA GLU A 338 24.27 50.75 -58.60
C GLU A 338 24.15 49.81 -57.40
N VAL A 339 24.05 48.52 -57.67
CA VAL A 339 23.71 47.49 -56.67
C VAL A 339 24.83 46.46 -56.53
N SER A 340 24.97 45.87 -55.34
CA SER A 340 25.89 44.77 -55.01
C SER A 340 25.60 43.50 -55.83
N LEU A 341 26.68 42.81 -56.26
CA LEU A 341 26.66 41.50 -56.92
C LEU A 341 25.82 40.49 -56.11
N GLY A 342 24.88 39.80 -56.78
CA GLY A 342 24.09 38.71 -56.19
C GLY A 342 22.72 39.07 -55.60
N SER A 343 22.22 40.30 -55.81
CA SER A 343 20.87 40.71 -55.33
C SER A 343 19.96 41.17 -56.48
N LEU A 344 18.65 41.04 -56.29
CA LEU A 344 17.67 41.42 -57.32
C LEU A 344 17.47 42.96 -57.34
N GLN A 345 17.67 43.56 -58.51
CA GLN A 345 17.57 45.01 -58.72
C GLN A 345 16.11 45.49 -58.75
N PRO A 346 15.86 46.76 -58.36
CA PRO A 346 14.52 47.32 -58.41
C PRO A 346 14.02 47.42 -59.85
N THR A 347 12.82 46.88 -60.10
CA THR A 347 12.14 46.96 -61.40
C THR A 347 11.69 48.39 -61.70
N LYS A 348 11.38 49.18 -60.67
CA LYS A 348 10.95 50.57 -60.83
C LYS A 348 11.38 51.43 -59.64
N ILE A 349 11.87 52.63 -59.94
CA ILE A 349 12.15 53.69 -58.96
C ILE A 349 11.32 54.91 -59.35
N LEU A 350 10.39 55.32 -58.50
CA LEU A 350 9.47 56.42 -58.74
C LEU A 350 9.69 57.53 -57.71
N GLY A 351 9.93 58.76 -58.16
CA GLY A 351 9.93 59.93 -57.28
C GLY A 351 8.50 60.40 -57.01
N HIS A 352 8.17 60.71 -55.75
CA HIS A 352 6.87 61.26 -55.36
C HIS A 352 7.09 62.49 -54.46
N GLU A 353 6.52 63.63 -54.83
CA GLU A 353 6.76 64.92 -54.16
C GLU A 353 6.48 64.89 -52.65
N LYS A 354 5.39 64.23 -52.22
CA LYS A 354 5.00 64.12 -50.80
C LYS A 354 5.47 62.87 -50.04
N LYS A 355 5.87 61.79 -50.73
CA LYS A 355 6.14 60.48 -50.10
C LYS A 355 7.60 60.03 -50.23
N GLY A 356 8.44 60.83 -50.89
CA GLY A 356 9.83 60.48 -51.17
C GLY A 356 9.95 59.55 -52.39
N THR A 357 10.98 58.71 -52.41
CA THR A 357 11.24 57.78 -53.51
C THR A 357 10.63 56.41 -53.20
N VAL A 358 9.82 55.89 -54.11
CA VAL A 358 9.25 54.54 -54.03
C VAL A 358 10.10 53.59 -54.86
N VAL A 359 10.61 52.55 -54.19
CA VAL A 359 11.40 51.48 -54.81
C VAL A 359 10.52 50.24 -54.90
N LYS A 360 10.38 49.68 -56.11
CA LYS A 360 9.49 48.55 -56.40
C LYS A 360 10.25 47.39 -57.04
N TRP A 361 10.00 46.20 -56.53
CA TRP A 361 10.46 44.92 -57.09
C TRP A 361 9.26 44.06 -57.46
N VAL A 362 9.36 43.36 -58.59
CA VAL A 362 8.38 42.36 -59.01
C VAL A 362 9.09 41.00 -59.07
N ILE A 363 8.53 40.03 -58.36
CA ILE A 363 8.97 38.64 -58.36
C ILE A 363 7.80 37.79 -58.87
N ASP A 364 7.99 37.14 -60.01
CA ASP A 364 6.93 36.33 -60.64
C ASP A 364 6.48 35.20 -59.72
N THR A 365 7.46 34.45 -59.21
CA THR A 365 7.20 33.34 -58.31
C THR A 365 8.32 33.15 -57.27
N LEU A 366 7.93 32.67 -56.10
CA LEU A 366 8.84 32.30 -55.00
C LEU A 366 8.45 30.90 -54.50
N ASP A 367 9.33 29.92 -54.75
CA ASP A 367 9.14 28.52 -54.40
C ASP A 367 9.14 28.29 -52.89
N VAL A 368 8.71 27.10 -52.47
CA VAL A 368 8.60 26.74 -51.05
C VAL A 368 9.99 26.77 -50.42
N SER A 369 10.13 27.47 -49.30
CA SER A 369 11.40 27.70 -48.60
C SER A 369 12.44 28.53 -49.38
N GLU A 370 12.10 29.06 -50.55
CA GLU A 370 12.98 29.97 -51.30
C GLU A 370 13.11 31.31 -50.57
N GLU A 371 14.34 31.83 -50.56
CA GLU A 371 14.66 33.15 -50.05
C GLU A 371 15.34 33.96 -51.16
N ARG A 372 14.87 35.20 -51.37
CA ARG A 372 15.48 36.16 -52.28
C ARG A 372 15.95 37.38 -51.52
N VAL A 373 17.13 37.85 -51.89
CA VAL A 373 17.75 39.05 -51.34
C VAL A 373 17.58 40.19 -52.33
N LEU A 374 16.86 41.22 -51.92
CA LEU A 374 16.73 42.48 -52.66
C LEU A 374 17.67 43.49 -52.02
N SER A 375 18.32 44.32 -52.82
CA SER A 375 19.09 45.42 -52.25
C SER A 375 19.07 46.67 -53.12
N TYR A 376 19.28 47.79 -52.46
CA TYR A 376 19.47 49.09 -53.10
C TYR A 376 20.38 49.96 -52.25
N LYS A 377 21.10 50.89 -52.87
CA LYS A 377 21.93 51.85 -52.17
C LYS A 377 21.17 53.16 -51.98
N VAL A 378 21.30 53.73 -50.79
CA VAL A 378 20.86 55.11 -50.52
C VAL A 378 22.04 55.96 -50.13
N LYS A 379 22.03 57.18 -50.64
CA LYS A 379 23.02 58.21 -50.38
C LYS A 379 22.34 59.46 -49.88
N SER A 380 22.84 59.98 -48.77
CA SER A 380 22.38 61.24 -48.22
C SER A 380 23.15 62.40 -48.83
N ARG A 381 22.47 63.53 -49.08
CA ARG A 381 23.11 64.78 -49.53
C ARG A 381 23.92 65.45 -48.42
N PHE A 382 23.55 65.21 -47.16
CA PHE A 382 24.21 65.71 -45.95
C PHE A 382 24.49 64.54 -45.01
N SER A 383 25.58 64.59 -44.22
CA SER A 383 25.83 63.57 -43.21
C SER A 383 24.69 63.54 -42.19
N ILE A 384 24.01 62.39 -42.06
CA ILE A 384 22.89 62.27 -41.12
C ILE A 384 23.46 62.08 -39.72
N LEU A 385 23.36 63.12 -38.89
CA LEU A 385 23.71 63.11 -37.47
C LEU A 385 22.45 62.77 -36.66
N GLY A 386 22.47 61.62 -35.96
CA GLY A 386 21.34 61.13 -35.14
C GLY A 386 20.65 59.88 -35.71
N SER A 387 19.43 59.61 -35.25
CA SER A 387 18.66 58.43 -35.66
C SER A 387 17.88 58.65 -36.95
N PHE A 388 18.02 57.72 -37.89
CA PHE A 388 17.34 57.68 -39.18
C PHE A 388 16.47 56.43 -39.25
N SER A 389 15.21 56.57 -39.66
CA SER A 389 14.27 55.45 -39.77
C SER A 389 13.75 55.29 -41.19
N LEU A 390 13.89 54.10 -41.74
CA LEU A 390 13.22 53.70 -42.97
C LEU A 390 11.88 53.03 -42.63
N PRO A 391 10.76 53.45 -43.28
CA PRO A 391 9.47 52.78 -43.16
C PRO A 391 9.54 51.28 -43.47
N GLY A 392 8.57 50.50 -42.99
CA GLY A 392 8.43 49.10 -43.34
C GLY A 392 8.23 48.91 -44.84
N ALA A 393 8.81 47.85 -45.42
CA ALA A 393 8.53 47.43 -46.78
C ALA A 393 7.21 46.67 -46.82
N THR A 394 6.40 46.90 -47.83
CA THR A 394 5.12 46.23 -48.03
C THR A 394 5.22 45.27 -49.20
N ALA A 395 4.88 44.00 -49.00
CA ALA A 395 4.70 43.05 -50.08
C ALA A 395 3.22 42.70 -50.27
N VAL A 396 2.76 42.74 -51.51
CA VAL A 396 1.47 42.24 -51.95
C VAL A 396 1.73 41.02 -52.81
N PHE A 397 1.04 39.91 -52.54
CA PHE A 397 1.28 38.65 -53.25
C PHE A 397 0.01 37.81 -53.34
N LYS A 398 -0.04 36.88 -54.31
CA LYS A 398 -1.13 35.91 -54.43
C LYS A 398 -0.78 34.60 -53.73
N TYR A 399 -1.70 34.15 -52.88
CA TYR A 399 -1.67 32.86 -52.20
C TYR A 399 -3.04 32.20 -52.29
N ASN A 400 -3.12 31.01 -52.89
CA ASN A 400 -4.38 30.28 -53.11
C ASN A 400 -5.49 31.16 -53.73
N ASN A 401 -5.17 31.90 -54.80
CA ASN A 401 -6.04 32.86 -55.49
C ASN A 401 -6.54 34.05 -54.65
N LYS A 402 -6.02 34.24 -53.43
CA LYS A 402 -6.29 35.42 -52.60
C LYS A 402 -5.08 36.35 -52.59
N THR A 403 -5.32 37.65 -52.60
CA THR A 403 -4.29 38.66 -52.43
C THR A 403 -4.05 38.88 -50.95
N LEU A 404 -2.81 38.72 -50.50
CA LEU A 404 -2.39 38.94 -49.12
C LEU A 404 -1.31 40.02 -49.07
N THR A 405 -1.23 40.70 -47.92
CA THR A 405 -0.23 41.75 -47.67
C THR A 405 0.64 41.34 -46.48
N SER A 406 1.95 41.47 -46.63
CA SER A 406 2.93 41.32 -45.56
C SER A 406 3.73 42.61 -45.43
N VAL A 407 4.11 42.98 -44.21
CA VAL A 407 4.82 44.24 -43.93
C VAL A 407 6.04 43.92 -43.08
N SER A 408 7.21 44.45 -43.44
CA SER A 408 8.39 44.37 -42.60
C SER A 408 8.41 45.44 -41.51
N SER A 409 9.18 45.19 -40.47
CA SER A 409 9.48 46.18 -39.44
C SER A 409 10.20 47.40 -40.03
N ARG A 410 10.08 48.55 -39.36
CA ARG A 410 10.89 49.74 -39.68
C ARG A 410 12.35 49.45 -39.39
N LEU A 411 13.25 50.01 -40.20
CA LEU A 411 14.70 49.92 -39.96
C LEU A 411 15.18 51.23 -39.36
N ASN A 412 15.70 51.18 -38.14
CA ASN A 412 16.29 52.33 -37.46
C ASN A 412 17.82 52.23 -37.50
N ILE A 413 18.47 53.34 -37.83
CA ILE A 413 19.91 53.43 -38.07
C ILE A 413 20.42 54.62 -37.27
N GLY A 414 21.47 54.42 -36.48
CA GLY A 414 21.98 55.44 -35.57
C GLY A 414 21.46 55.26 -34.14
N SER A 415 22.16 54.37 -33.41
CA SER A 415 22.33 54.40 -31.96
C SER A 415 23.77 54.78 -31.65
#